data_AF-A0AA85KMQ8-F1
#
_entry.id   AF-A0AA85KMQ8-F1
#
_cell.length_a   1.000
_cell.length_b   1.000
_cell.length_c   1.000
_cell.angle_alpha   90.00
_cell.angle_beta   90.00
_cell.angle_gamma   90.00
#
_symmetry.space_group_name_H-M   'P 1'
#
loop_
_entity.id
_entity.type
_entity.pdbx_description
1 polymer ?
#
loop_
_entity_poly.entity_id
_entity_poly.type
_entity_poly.pdbx_seq_one_letter_code
_entity_poly.pdbx_strand_id
1 'polypeptide(L)'
;MSDDIILVDAQYAFMLGHYQLALKTLQKLKSSSPETEMLSNILTYQVYIAQKKYGVVLDEIPEDTGDAELKILRLMAKYFSGTISEQIATNELDAIVERQVDPNQNLIAIAATMYMNINMLESALKILNNANDTYCNALTIQCLLHMNRCDLAGKAVRRMQTADEDSLPAQLVSALYYLKKGGDQLQEALHIYEELKEKHGPSSLLLNGQAAALMGMNNWVEAEPILQEAIDMGVDETFSLSIRLGMIRGATNMLDAKQFAATKFVLEDRSVLLTTALQERLIRYISGNNVVW
;
A
#
# COMPACT_ATOMS: atom_id res chain seq x y z
N MET A 1 29.21 -2.83 -0.15
CA MET A 1 27.83 -2.47 0.19
C MET A 1 27.39 -3.53 1.19
N SER A 2 27.06 -3.15 2.43
CA SER A 2 26.61 -4.13 3.42
C SER A 2 25.27 -4.72 3.00
N ASP A 3 25.02 -5.98 3.38
CA ASP A 3 23.78 -6.67 3.04
C ASP A 3 22.54 -5.90 3.55
N ASP A 4 22.66 -5.21 4.69
CA ASP A 4 21.61 -4.34 5.26
C ASP A 4 21.20 -3.21 4.32
N ILE A 5 22.15 -2.56 3.64
CA ILE A 5 21.85 -1.47 2.69
C ILE A 5 21.09 -2.03 1.49
N ILE A 6 21.47 -3.23 1.02
CA ILE A 6 20.80 -3.88 -0.12
C ILE A 6 19.35 -4.22 0.24
N LEU A 7 19.10 -4.70 1.45
CA LEU A 7 17.74 -4.96 1.94
C LEU A 7 16.90 -3.68 2.04
N VAL A 8 17.47 -2.59 2.56
CA VAL A 8 16.78 -1.29 2.62
C VAL A 8 16.46 -0.77 1.22
N ASP A 9 17.41 -0.82 0.28
CA ASP A 9 17.19 -0.39 -1.11
C ASP A 9 16.12 -1.23 -1.81
N ALA A 10 16.10 -2.55 -1.56
CA ALA A 10 15.06 -3.44 -2.08
C ALA A 10 13.70 -3.12 -1.47
N GLN A 11 13.64 -2.84 -0.15
CA GLN A 11 12.42 -2.44 0.54
C GLN A 11 11.89 -1.11 0.00
N TYR A 12 12.76 -0.15 -0.31
CA TYR A 12 12.39 1.14 -0.88
C TYR A 12 11.82 0.97 -2.28
N ALA A 13 12.49 0.19 -3.13
CA ALA A 13 11.97 -0.18 -4.45
C ALA A 13 10.60 -0.87 -4.35
N PHE A 14 10.42 -1.74 -3.36
CA PHE A 14 9.14 -2.39 -3.10
C PHE A 14 8.04 -1.40 -2.69
N MET A 15 8.30 -0.52 -1.73
CA MET A 15 7.34 0.50 -1.27
C MET A 15 6.93 1.48 -2.38
N LEU A 16 7.83 1.76 -3.33
CA LEU A 16 7.56 2.61 -4.49
C LEU A 16 6.81 1.88 -5.62
N GLY A 17 6.62 0.56 -5.53
CA GLY A 17 6.01 -0.25 -6.59
C GLY A 17 6.98 -0.65 -7.71
N HIS A 18 8.28 -0.40 -7.55
CA HIS A 18 9.32 -0.85 -8.50
C HIS A 18 9.67 -2.33 -8.29
N TYR A 19 8.68 -3.21 -8.42
CA TYR A 19 8.81 -4.64 -8.09
C TYR A 19 9.96 -5.36 -8.80
N GLN A 20 10.19 -5.07 -10.09
CA GLN A 20 11.29 -5.67 -10.85
C GLN A 20 12.66 -5.18 -10.37
N LEU A 21 12.75 -3.93 -9.92
CA LEU A 21 13.96 -3.38 -9.33
C LEU A 21 14.23 -4.03 -7.95
N ALA A 22 13.20 -4.18 -7.13
CA ALA A 22 13.30 -4.85 -5.83
C ALA A 22 13.88 -6.27 -5.97
N LEU A 23 13.33 -7.09 -6.87
CA LEU A 23 13.83 -8.45 -7.13
C LEU A 23 15.29 -8.46 -7.63
N LYS A 24 15.64 -7.57 -8.56
CA LYS A 24 17.02 -7.45 -9.07
C LYS A 24 18.00 -7.00 -7.99
N THR A 25 17.56 -6.17 -7.05
CA THR A 25 18.38 -5.72 -5.93
C THR A 25 18.60 -6.85 -4.93
N LEU A 26 17.56 -7.63 -4.61
CA LEU A 26 17.66 -8.81 -3.74
C LEU A 26 18.63 -9.86 -4.31
N GLN A 27 18.64 -10.08 -5.63
CA GLN A 27 19.59 -11.00 -6.29
C GLN A 27 21.07 -10.61 -6.11
N LYS A 28 21.38 -9.37 -5.70
CA LYS A 28 22.76 -8.94 -5.45
C LYS A 28 23.27 -9.36 -4.08
N LEU A 29 22.39 -9.80 -3.18
CA LEU A 29 22.78 -10.32 -1.88
C LEU A 29 23.67 -11.54 -2.08
N LYS A 30 24.81 -11.56 -1.38
CA LYS A 30 25.75 -12.68 -1.37
C LYS A 30 25.57 -13.58 -0.14
N SER A 31 24.40 -13.46 0.49
CA SER A 31 23.92 -14.08 1.74
C SER A 31 24.93 -15.01 2.43
N SER A 32 25.55 -14.51 3.49
CA SER A 32 26.39 -15.31 4.41
C SER A 32 25.69 -15.64 5.74
N SER A 33 24.53 -15.04 6.02
CA SER A 33 23.77 -15.27 7.26
C SER A 33 22.35 -15.79 6.98
N PRO A 34 21.84 -16.74 7.80
CA PRO A 34 20.49 -17.29 7.63
C PRO A 34 19.38 -16.26 7.89
N GLU A 35 19.64 -15.26 8.73
CA GLU A 35 18.68 -14.19 9.03
C GLU A 35 18.47 -13.26 7.82
N THR A 36 19.56 -12.82 7.19
CA THR A 36 19.52 -12.01 5.97
C THR A 36 18.81 -12.76 4.82
N GLU A 37 19.04 -14.06 4.71
CA GLU A 37 18.38 -14.91 3.71
C GLU A 37 16.87 -15.00 3.96
N MET A 38 16.45 -15.16 5.22
CA MET A 38 15.04 -15.16 5.60
C MET A 38 14.35 -13.83 5.25
N LEU A 39 14.97 -12.69 5.56
CA LEU A 39 14.45 -11.36 5.22
C LEU A 39 14.33 -11.16 3.71
N SER A 40 15.34 -11.60 2.95
CA SER A 40 15.32 -11.57 1.49
C SER A 40 14.17 -12.40 0.92
N ASN A 41 13.93 -13.59 1.46
CA ASN A 41 12.84 -14.47 1.03
C ASN A 41 11.48 -13.85 1.35
N ILE A 42 11.29 -13.32 2.56
CA ILE A 42 10.07 -12.60 2.97
C ILE A 42 9.75 -11.49 1.98
N LEU A 43 10.72 -10.61 1.68
CA LEU A 43 10.51 -9.50 0.76
C LEU A 43 10.25 -9.98 -0.68
N THR A 44 10.92 -11.04 -1.12
CA THR A 44 10.68 -11.65 -2.44
C THR A 44 9.22 -12.13 -2.57
N TYR A 45 8.70 -12.83 -1.55
CA TYR A 45 7.32 -13.28 -1.53
C TYR A 45 6.33 -12.12 -1.47
N GLN A 46 6.60 -11.07 -0.70
CA GLN A 46 5.78 -9.85 -0.70
C GLN A 46 5.71 -9.22 -2.10
N VAL A 47 6.83 -9.18 -2.82
CA VAL A 47 6.87 -8.71 -4.21
C VAL A 47 6.02 -9.60 -5.12
N TYR A 48 6.09 -10.93 -4.99
CA TYR A 48 5.26 -11.83 -5.79
C TYR A 48 3.76 -11.68 -5.51
N ILE A 49 3.38 -11.51 -4.23
CA ILE A 49 1.99 -11.21 -3.86
C ILE A 49 1.53 -9.89 -4.51
N ALA A 50 2.35 -8.84 -4.45
CA ALA A 50 2.04 -7.56 -5.07
C ALA A 50 1.91 -7.64 -6.60
N GLN A 51 2.68 -8.53 -7.25
CA GLN A 51 2.57 -8.84 -8.68
C GLN A 51 1.42 -9.79 -9.05
N LYS A 52 0.53 -10.14 -8.10
CA LYS A 52 -0.55 -11.12 -8.26
C LYS A 52 -0.07 -12.53 -8.66
N LYS A 53 1.20 -12.85 -8.38
CA LYS A 53 1.81 -14.17 -8.63
C LYS A 53 1.59 -15.12 -7.45
N TYR A 54 0.33 -15.28 -7.05
CA TYR A 54 -0.02 -16.06 -5.86
C TYR A 54 0.38 -17.54 -5.97
N GLY A 55 0.28 -18.12 -7.18
CA GLY A 55 0.67 -19.51 -7.42
C GLY A 55 2.13 -19.80 -7.02
N VAL A 56 3.07 -18.91 -7.38
CA VAL A 56 4.49 -19.07 -7.02
C VAL A 56 4.67 -19.12 -5.50
N VAL A 57 4.00 -18.23 -4.77
CA VAL A 57 4.05 -18.18 -3.31
C VAL A 57 3.44 -19.44 -2.69
N LEU A 58 2.36 -19.96 -3.28
CA LEU A 58 1.69 -21.17 -2.82
C LEU A 58 2.49 -22.45 -3.16
N ASP A 59 3.34 -22.42 -4.17
CA ASP A 59 4.19 -23.56 -4.54
C ASP A 59 5.50 -23.57 -3.74
N GLU A 60 6.08 -22.39 -3.49
CA GLU A 60 7.39 -22.25 -2.82
C GLU A 60 7.30 -22.29 -1.29
N ILE A 61 6.21 -21.79 -0.69
CA ILE A 61 6.04 -21.81 0.78
C ILE A 61 5.26 -23.07 1.21
N PRO A 62 5.86 -24.03 1.94
CA PRO A 62 5.16 -25.23 2.41
C PRO A 62 4.02 -24.92 3.39
N GLU A 63 3.00 -25.78 3.44
CA GLU A 63 1.86 -25.61 4.36
C GLU A 63 2.25 -25.80 5.83
N ASP A 64 3.22 -26.66 6.07
CA ASP A 64 3.74 -27.07 7.38
C ASP A 64 4.92 -26.21 7.85
N THR A 65 5.20 -25.09 7.17
CA THR A 65 6.31 -24.20 7.51
C THR A 65 6.26 -23.79 8.98
N GLY A 66 7.42 -23.73 9.65
CA GLY A 66 7.51 -23.32 11.05
C GLY A 66 7.26 -21.82 11.23
N ASP A 67 7.77 -21.02 10.28
CA ASP A 67 7.89 -19.57 10.37
C ASP A 67 6.55 -18.85 10.28
N ALA A 68 6.30 -17.93 11.21
CA ALA A 68 5.04 -17.22 11.31
C ALA A 68 4.86 -16.23 10.15
N GLU A 69 5.93 -15.55 9.73
CA GLU A 69 5.93 -14.61 8.61
C GLU A 69 5.54 -15.30 7.31
N LEU A 70 6.16 -16.46 7.03
CA LEU A 70 5.86 -17.25 5.83
C LEU A 70 4.45 -17.81 5.85
N LYS A 71 3.93 -18.24 7.01
CA LYS A 71 2.53 -18.63 7.16
C LYS A 71 1.58 -17.51 6.79
N ILE A 72 1.81 -16.28 7.26
CA ILE A 72 0.94 -15.14 6.94
C ILE A 72 1.05 -14.77 5.45
N LEU A 73 2.24 -14.84 4.85
CA LEU A 73 2.41 -14.59 3.41
C LEU A 73 1.70 -15.64 2.55
N ARG A 74 1.76 -16.92 2.94
CA ARG A 74 0.98 -17.99 2.30
C ARG A 74 -0.52 -17.74 2.46
N LEU A 75 -0.96 -17.32 3.65
CA LEU A 75 -2.36 -16.99 3.93
C LEU A 75 -2.84 -15.81 3.08
N MET A 76 -2.03 -14.76 2.94
CA MET A 76 -2.28 -13.64 2.03
C MET A 76 -2.47 -14.15 0.59
N ALA A 77 -1.56 -15.00 0.10
CA ALA A 77 -1.68 -15.57 -1.25
C ALA A 77 -2.96 -16.40 -1.42
N LYS A 78 -3.35 -17.21 -0.42
CA LYS A 78 -4.64 -17.95 -0.43
C LYS A 78 -5.84 -16.99 -0.49
N TYR A 79 -5.80 -15.95 0.33
CA TYR A 79 -6.88 -14.97 0.41
C TYR A 79 -7.04 -14.17 -0.89
N PHE A 80 -5.96 -13.61 -1.44
CA PHE A 80 -6.02 -12.80 -2.68
C PHE A 80 -6.27 -13.60 -3.95
N SER A 81 -5.93 -14.89 -3.96
CA SER A 81 -6.33 -15.79 -5.05
C SER A 81 -7.81 -16.21 -4.98
N GLY A 82 -8.54 -15.80 -3.93
CA GLY A 82 -9.95 -16.14 -3.73
C GLY A 82 -10.19 -17.58 -3.29
N THR A 83 -9.15 -18.29 -2.84
CA THR A 83 -9.26 -19.70 -2.42
C THR A 83 -9.92 -19.86 -1.04
N ILE A 84 -9.87 -18.82 -0.21
CA ILE A 84 -10.45 -18.81 1.14
C ILE A 84 -11.31 -17.55 1.35
N SER A 85 -12.29 -17.64 2.25
CA SER A 85 -13.13 -16.51 2.62
C SER A 85 -12.42 -15.60 3.64
N GLU A 86 -12.91 -14.36 3.76
CA GLU A 86 -12.44 -13.39 4.76
C GLU A 86 -12.53 -13.92 6.20
N GLN A 87 -13.57 -14.69 6.52
CA GLN A 87 -13.77 -15.30 7.84
C GLN A 87 -12.70 -16.36 8.14
N ILE A 88 -12.37 -17.22 7.17
CA ILE A 88 -11.33 -18.24 7.33
C ILE A 88 -9.97 -17.56 7.49
N ALA A 89 -9.69 -16.56 6.64
CA ALA A 89 -8.45 -15.79 6.71
C ALA A 89 -8.27 -15.08 8.06
N THR A 90 -9.37 -14.52 8.60
CA THR A 90 -9.39 -13.90 9.93
C THR A 90 -9.00 -14.89 11.03
N ASN A 91 -9.71 -16.03 11.09
CA ASN A 91 -9.49 -17.03 12.13
C ASN A 91 -8.07 -17.63 12.09
N GLU A 92 -7.55 -17.90 10.88
CA GLU A 92 -6.18 -18.41 10.72
C GLU A 92 -5.14 -17.36 11.12
N LEU A 93 -5.35 -16.09 10.78
CA LEU A 93 -4.44 -15.01 11.16
C LEU A 93 -4.40 -14.80 12.68
N ASP A 94 -5.57 -14.73 13.33
CA ASP A 94 -5.66 -14.60 14.80
C ASP A 94 -4.93 -15.77 15.47
N ALA A 95 -5.15 -17.01 15.01
CA ALA A 95 -4.48 -18.19 15.54
C ALA A 95 -2.95 -18.18 15.35
N ILE A 96 -2.45 -17.57 14.27
CA ILE A 96 -1.01 -17.40 14.05
C ILE A 96 -0.45 -16.36 15.03
N VAL A 97 -1.12 -15.20 15.15
CA VAL A 97 -0.66 -14.06 15.97
C VAL A 97 -0.72 -14.39 17.47
N GLU A 98 -1.78 -15.06 17.94
CA GLU A 98 -1.93 -15.43 19.36
C GLU A 98 -0.86 -16.40 19.86
N ARG A 99 -0.25 -17.19 18.95
CA ARG A 99 0.86 -18.09 19.30
C ARG A 99 2.19 -17.36 19.50
N GLN A 100 2.27 -16.09 19.13
CA GLN A 100 3.50 -15.30 19.18
C GLN A 100 3.55 -14.49 20.48
N VAL A 101 4.50 -14.83 21.35
CA VAL A 101 4.66 -14.17 22.65
C VAL A 101 5.32 -12.80 22.50
N ASP A 102 6.32 -12.69 21.62
CA ASP A 102 7.04 -11.45 21.31
C ASP A 102 7.30 -11.37 19.80
N PRO A 103 6.31 -10.92 19.00
CA PRO A 103 6.46 -10.86 17.55
C PRO A 103 7.51 -9.81 17.15
N ASN A 104 8.41 -10.18 16.24
CA ASN A 104 9.37 -9.22 15.68
C ASN A 104 8.65 -8.16 14.80
N GLN A 105 9.35 -7.08 14.47
CA GLN A 105 8.77 -5.95 13.74
C GLN A 105 8.26 -6.34 12.34
N ASN A 106 8.93 -7.27 11.65
CA ASN A 106 8.53 -7.74 10.33
C ASN A 106 7.22 -8.53 10.37
N LEU A 107 7.09 -9.43 11.34
CA LEU A 107 5.86 -10.18 11.59
C LEU A 107 4.71 -9.23 11.91
N ILE A 108 4.93 -8.23 12.77
CA ILE A 108 3.93 -7.20 13.09
C ILE A 108 3.49 -6.48 11.81
N ALA A 109 4.44 -6.05 10.97
CA ALA A 109 4.14 -5.34 9.73
C ALA A 109 3.34 -6.20 8.73
N ILE A 110 3.72 -7.48 8.55
CA ILE A 110 3.03 -8.42 7.65
C ILE A 110 1.62 -8.73 8.18
N ALA A 111 1.50 -9.04 9.48
CA ALA A 111 0.22 -9.31 10.12
C ALA A 111 -0.72 -8.10 10.05
N ALA A 112 -0.23 -6.89 10.37
CA ALA A 112 -1.00 -5.66 10.27
C ALA A 112 -1.47 -5.41 8.84
N THR A 113 -0.59 -5.63 7.86
CA THR A 113 -0.96 -5.55 6.44
C THR A 113 -2.09 -6.53 6.12
N MET A 114 -2.03 -7.78 6.59
CA MET A 114 -3.11 -8.74 6.36
C MET A 114 -4.41 -8.28 7.02
N TYR A 115 -4.38 -7.89 8.31
CA TYR A 115 -5.55 -7.38 9.04
C TYR A 115 -6.22 -6.21 8.32
N MET A 116 -5.45 -5.29 7.75
CA MET A 116 -5.99 -4.17 6.99
C MET A 116 -6.72 -4.63 5.71
N ASN A 117 -6.21 -5.67 5.04
CA ASN A 117 -6.83 -6.19 3.80
C ASN A 117 -8.09 -7.02 4.03
N ILE A 118 -8.20 -7.68 5.18
CA ILE A 118 -9.44 -8.32 5.65
C ILE A 118 -10.37 -7.35 6.39
N ASN A 119 -10.09 -6.04 6.34
CA ASN A 119 -10.88 -4.96 6.94
C ASN A 119 -11.03 -5.04 8.49
N MET A 120 -10.09 -5.70 9.17
CA MET A 120 -10.00 -5.74 10.63
C MET A 120 -9.04 -4.66 11.18
N LEU A 121 -9.44 -3.40 11.05
CA LEU A 121 -8.59 -2.25 11.36
C LEU A 121 -8.23 -2.13 12.85
N GLU A 122 -9.12 -2.53 13.76
CA GLU A 122 -8.87 -2.50 15.20
C GLU A 122 -7.78 -3.51 15.61
N SER A 123 -7.84 -4.73 15.07
CA SER A 123 -6.80 -5.76 15.25
C SER A 123 -5.47 -5.32 14.67
N ALA A 124 -5.49 -4.68 13.49
CA ALA A 124 -4.28 -4.09 12.90
C ALA A 124 -3.63 -3.03 13.81
N LEU A 125 -4.40 -2.09 14.34
CA LEU A 125 -3.86 -1.09 15.28
C LEU A 125 -3.33 -1.71 16.57
N LYS A 126 -4.02 -2.72 17.10
CA LYS A 126 -3.62 -3.40 18.33
C LYS A 126 -2.24 -4.03 18.20
N ILE A 127 -1.97 -4.72 17.08
CA ILE A 127 -0.65 -5.32 16.86
C ILE A 127 0.42 -4.27 16.53
N LEU A 128 0.08 -3.23 15.77
CA LEU A 128 1.01 -2.14 15.41
C LEU A 128 1.49 -1.34 16.62
N ASN A 129 0.66 -1.20 17.65
CA ASN A 129 1.04 -0.49 18.88
C ASN A 129 2.20 -1.16 19.64
N ASN A 130 2.52 -2.41 19.33
CA ASN A 130 3.65 -3.15 19.91
C ASN A 130 4.97 -2.93 19.14
N ALA A 131 4.95 -2.29 17.98
CA ALA A 131 6.13 -2.01 17.18
C ALA A 131 6.60 -0.55 17.35
N ASN A 132 7.91 -0.35 17.24
CA ASN A 132 8.54 0.98 17.29
C ASN A 132 9.49 1.18 16.09
N ASP A 133 9.01 0.83 14.90
CA ASP A 133 9.75 0.97 13.65
C ASP A 133 9.09 2.01 12.73
N THR A 134 9.89 2.68 11.91
CA THR A 134 9.43 3.70 10.95
C THR A 134 8.39 3.13 9.99
N TYR A 135 8.56 1.89 9.52
CA TYR A 135 7.60 1.23 8.64
C TYR A 135 6.27 0.92 9.36
N CYS A 136 6.33 0.42 10.60
CA CYS A 136 5.14 0.17 11.41
C CYS A 136 4.40 1.47 11.77
N ASN A 137 5.12 2.56 11.99
CA ASN A 137 4.53 3.89 12.19
C ASN A 137 3.79 4.38 10.94
N ALA A 138 4.36 4.14 9.75
CA ALA A 138 3.69 4.43 8.48
C ALA A 138 2.38 3.62 8.33
N LEU A 139 2.43 2.31 8.63
CA LEU A 139 1.24 1.44 8.64
C LEU A 139 0.19 1.89 9.65
N THR A 140 0.60 2.40 10.81
CA THR A 140 -0.30 2.95 11.83
C THR A 140 -1.06 4.15 11.29
N ILE A 141 -0.35 5.10 10.65
CA ILE A 141 -0.99 6.26 10.00
C ILE A 141 -1.93 5.78 8.90
N GLN A 142 -1.51 4.85 8.06
CA GLN A 142 -2.37 4.28 7.02
C GLN A 142 -3.64 3.67 7.63
N CYS A 143 -3.53 2.88 8.69
CA CYS A 143 -4.67 2.29 9.39
C CYS A 143 -5.60 3.36 9.99
N LEU A 144 -5.07 4.41 10.63
CA LEU A 144 -5.87 5.54 11.12
C LEU A 144 -6.60 6.27 9.98
N LEU A 145 -5.93 6.42 8.83
CA LEU A 145 -6.53 6.97 7.62
C LEU A 145 -7.62 6.06 7.03
N HIS A 146 -7.58 4.75 7.25
CA HIS A 146 -8.66 3.79 6.96
C HIS A 146 -9.78 3.79 8.01
N MET A 147 -9.51 4.21 9.23
CA MET A 147 -10.54 4.38 10.27
C MET A 147 -11.26 5.75 10.20
N ASN A 148 -10.90 6.60 9.23
CA ASN A 148 -11.44 7.97 9.06
C ASN A 148 -11.02 8.89 10.22
N ARG A 149 -9.96 8.52 10.95
CA ARG A 149 -9.42 9.28 12.08
C ARG A 149 -8.28 10.19 11.62
N CYS A 150 -8.60 11.13 10.73
CA CYS A 150 -7.64 12.10 10.21
C CYS A 150 -7.01 12.96 11.32
N ASP A 151 -7.74 13.17 12.42
CA ASP A 151 -7.26 13.86 13.62
C ASP A 151 -6.06 13.15 14.27
N LEU A 152 -6.16 11.83 14.45
CA LEU A 152 -5.08 11.02 15.01
C LEU A 152 -3.96 10.81 14.00
N ALA A 153 -4.31 10.58 12.74
CA ALA A 153 -3.34 10.42 11.66
C ALA A 153 -2.43 11.66 11.54
N GLY A 154 -2.98 12.88 11.61
CA GLY A 154 -2.19 14.11 11.57
C GLY A 154 -1.21 14.27 12.73
N LYS A 155 -1.57 13.78 13.94
CA LYS A 155 -0.63 13.76 15.08
C LYS A 155 0.49 12.77 14.86
N ALA A 156 0.18 11.58 14.32
CA ALA A 156 1.16 10.55 14.01
C ALA A 156 2.11 10.96 12.87
N VAL A 157 1.60 11.60 11.80
CA VAL A 157 2.40 12.17 10.72
C VAL A 157 3.41 13.19 11.24
N ARG A 158 2.96 14.15 12.09
CA ARG A 158 3.87 15.14 12.69
C ARG A 158 4.97 14.49 13.53
N ARG A 159 4.62 13.47 14.32
CA ARG A 159 5.61 12.71 15.12
C ARG A 159 6.63 12.03 14.20
N MET A 160 6.17 11.44 13.11
CA MET A 160 7.03 10.76 12.13
C MET A 160 7.96 11.74 11.41
N GLN A 161 7.45 12.89 10.96
CA GLN A 161 8.26 13.96 10.35
C GLN A 161 9.29 14.53 11.34
N THR A 162 8.96 14.67 12.62
CA THR A 162 9.92 15.13 13.63
C THR A 162 11.04 14.11 13.89
N ALA A 163 10.76 12.82 13.68
CA ALA A 163 11.75 11.76 13.86
C ALA A 163 12.68 11.63 12.64
N ASP A 164 12.11 11.57 11.44
CA ASP A 164 12.85 11.46 10.18
C ASP A 164 11.94 11.86 8.99
N GLU A 165 11.98 13.14 8.61
CA GLU A 165 11.20 13.68 7.48
C GLU A 165 11.70 13.23 6.11
N ASP A 166 12.97 12.84 6.01
CA ASP A 166 13.61 12.42 4.76
C ASP A 166 13.40 10.94 4.46
N SER A 167 12.98 10.15 5.46
CA SER A 167 12.68 8.74 5.24
C SER A 167 11.55 8.55 4.22
N LEU A 168 11.76 7.62 3.29
CA LEU A 168 10.78 7.28 2.26
C LEU A 168 9.40 6.93 2.84
N PRO A 169 9.28 6.12 3.93
CA PRO A 169 7.98 5.87 4.56
C PRO A 169 7.30 7.15 5.09
N ALA A 170 8.06 8.09 5.66
CA ALA A 170 7.50 9.35 6.17
C ALA A 170 6.99 10.24 5.03
N GLN A 171 7.75 10.35 3.94
CA GLN A 171 7.34 11.12 2.77
C GLN A 171 6.08 10.54 2.13
N LEU A 172 6.07 9.22 1.87
CA LEU A 172 4.91 8.54 1.30
C LEU A 172 3.66 8.72 2.15
N VAL A 173 3.75 8.48 3.46
CA VAL A 173 2.57 8.56 4.34
C VAL A 173 2.12 10.00 4.61
N SER A 174 3.04 10.97 4.54
CA SER A 174 2.71 12.41 4.59
C SER A 174 1.91 12.84 3.36
N ALA A 175 2.38 12.48 2.17
CA ALA A 175 1.67 12.74 0.91
C ALA A 175 0.26 12.10 0.95
N LEU A 176 0.18 10.88 1.46
CA LEU A 176 -1.04 10.13 1.65
C LEU A 176 -2.04 10.84 2.60
N TYR A 177 -1.55 11.32 3.74
CA TYR A 177 -2.35 12.10 4.68
C TYR A 177 -2.84 13.41 4.07
N TYR A 178 -1.98 14.12 3.34
CA TYR A 178 -2.33 15.38 2.67
C TYR A 178 -3.37 15.17 1.56
N LEU A 179 -3.20 14.12 0.75
CA LEU A 179 -4.20 13.65 -0.21
C LEU A 179 -5.57 13.43 0.45
N LYS A 180 -5.58 12.71 1.58
CA LYS A 180 -6.83 12.41 2.31
C LYS A 180 -7.47 13.63 2.97
N LYS A 181 -6.65 14.58 3.43
CA LYS A 181 -7.10 15.81 4.08
C LYS A 181 -7.73 16.79 3.08
N GLY A 182 -7.20 16.83 1.84
CA GLY A 182 -7.71 17.68 0.78
C GLY A 182 -7.42 19.18 1.01
N GLY A 183 -8.07 20.02 0.19
CA GLY A 183 -7.90 21.48 0.21
C GLY A 183 -6.47 21.91 -0.13
N ASP A 184 -5.96 22.92 0.56
CA ASP A 184 -4.63 23.50 0.32
C ASP A 184 -3.47 22.50 0.50
N GLN A 185 -3.72 21.38 1.17
CA GLN A 185 -2.71 20.34 1.41
C GLN A 185 -2.46 19.47 0.18
N LEU A 186 -3.36 19.48 -0.81
CA LEU A 186 -3.17 18.72 -2.04
C LEU A 186 -1.90 19.15 -2.78
N GLN A 187 -1.52 20.43 -2.67
CA GLN A 187 -0.32 20.95 -3.34
C GLN A 187 0.95 20.38 -2.70
N GLU A 188 0.98 20.30 -1.38
CA GLU A 188 2.07 19.63 -0.65
C GLU A 188 2.16 18.15 -1.02
N ALA A 189 1.01 17.46 -1.16
CA ALA A 189 1.00 16.07 -1.60
C ALA A 189 1.60 15.90 -3.01
N LEU A 190 1.23 16.77 -3.94
CA LEU A 190 1.73 16.76 -5.32
C LEU A 190 3.26 16.95 -5.33
N HIS A 191 3.77 17.95 -4.59
CA HIS A 191 5.20 18.22 -4.51
C HIS A 191 6.00 17.04 -3.96
N ILE A 192 5.51 16.36 -2.93
CA ILE A 192 6.17 15.16 -2.40
C ILE A 192 6.24 14.06 -3.48
N TYR A 193 5.15 13.82 -4.21
CA TYR A 193 5.16 12.81 -5.28
C TYR A 193 6.06 13.19 -6.46
N GLU A 194 6.15 14.47 -6.81
CA GLU A 194 7.10 15.00 -7.81
C GLU A 194 8.53 14.75 -7.39
N GLU A 195 8.90 15.12 -6.16
CA GLU A 195 10.24 14.93 -5.63
C GLU A 195 10.63 13.44 -5.55
N LEU A 196 9.71 12.58 -5.10
CA LEU A 196 9.93 11.14 -5.08
C LEU A 196 10.11 10.57 -6.49
N LYS A 197 9.35 11.07 -7.47
CA LYS A 197 9.48 10.67 -8.88
C LYS A 197 10.82 11.11 -9.45
N GLU A 198 11.28 12.31 -9.15
CA GLU A 198 12.58 12.81 -9.59
C GLU A 198 13.74 11.99 -8.99
N LYS A 199 13.65 11.62 -7.71
CA LYS A 199 14.68 10.85 -7.00
C LYS A 199 14.74 9.38 -7.42
N HIS A 200 13.58 8.72 -7.54
CA HIS A 200 13.50 7.26 -7.71
C HIS A 200 13.00 6.82 -9.10
N GLY A 201 12.58 7.76 -9.94
CA GLY A 201 11.96 7.48 -11.23
C GLY A 201 10.43 7.26 -11.12
N PRO A 202 9.73 7.21 -12.27
CA PRO A 202 8.29 7.03 -12.30
C PRO A 202 7.90 5.62 -11.80
N SER A 203 6.77 5.56 -11.11
CA SER A 203 6.11 4.32 -10.73
C SER A 203 4.60 4.50 -10.79
N SER A 204 3.84 3.42 -10.95
CA SER A 204 2.37 3.51 -10.94
C SER A 204 1.84 4.15 -9.66
N LEU A 205 2.47 3.88 -8.51
CA LEU A 205 2.12 4.50 -7.24
C LEU A 205 2.29 6.02 -7.29
N LEU A 206 3.47 6.49 -7.70
CA LEU A 206 3.80 7.92 -7.70
C LEU A 206 2.93 8.67 -8.71
N LEU A 207 2.82 8.17 -9.94
CA LEU A 207 2.01 8.82 -10.98
C LEU A 207 0.53 8.86 -10.60
N ASN A 208 -0.01 7.78 -10.02
CA ASN A 208 -1.39 7.77 -9.55
C ASN A 208 -1.58 8.73 -8.37
N GLY A 209 -0.59 8.89 -7.48
CA GLY A 209 -0.59 9.90 -6.41
C GLY A 209 -0.58 11.33 -6.93
N GLN A 210 0.22 11.61 -7.96
CA GLN A 210 0.26 12.90 -8.64
C GLN A 210 -1.09 13.23 -9.30
N ALA A 211 -1.61 12.30 -10.09
CA ALA A 211 -2.90 12.46 -10.76
C ALA A 211 -4.04 12.66 -9.74
N ALA A 212 -4.03 11.89 -8.64
CA ALA A 212 -4.95 12.04 -7.52
C ALA A 212 -4.94 13.45 -6.92
N ALA A 213 -3.75 14.03 -6.69
CA ALA A 213 -3.62 15.38 -6.16
C ALA A 213 -4.17 16.43 -7.14
N LEU A 214 -3.78 16.35 -8.41
CA LEU A 214 -4.22 17.26 -9.47
C LEU A 214 -5.74 17.20 -9.69
N MET A 215 -6.31 16.00 -9.72
CA MET A 215 -7.76 15.79 -9.81
C MET A 215 -8.48 16.39 -8.59
N GLY A 216 -7.91 16.21 -7.39
CA GLY A 216 -8.42 16.84 -6.16
C GLY A 216 -8.44 18.37 -6.22
N MET A 217 -7.54 18.97 -6.98
CA MET A 217 -7.50 20.43 -7.24
C MET A 217 -8.39 20.87 -8.41
N ASN A 218 -9.08 19.94 -9.08
CA ASN A 218 -9.79 20.15 -10.35
C ASN A 218 -8.88 20.52 -11.54
N ASN A 219 -7.59 20.20 -11.49
CA ASN A 219 -6.66 20.37 -12.61
C ASN A 219 -6.60 19.11 -13.49
N TRP A 220 -7.65 18.89 -14.27
CA TRP A 220 -7.80 17.71 -15.11
C TRP A 220 -6.85 17.68 -16.31
N VAL A 221 -6.47 18.85 -16.82
CA VAL A 221 -5.62 19.00 -18.01
C VAL A 221 -4.21 18.46 -17.75
N GLU A 222 -3.67 18.69 -16.55
CA GLU A 222 -2.36 18.17 -16.15
C GLU A 222 -2.43 16.73 -15.65
N ALA A 223 -3.58 16.28 -15.12
CA ALA A 223 -3.74 14.91 -14.62
C ALA A 223 -3.77 13.87 -15.77
N GLU A 224 -4.40 14.20 -16.90
CA GLU A 224 -4.57 13.28 -18.04
C GLU A 224 -3.25 12.70 -18.58
N PRO A 225 -2.20 13.49 -18.91
CA PRO A 225 -0.94 12.94 -19.42
C PRO A 225 -0.22 12.05 -18.40
N ILE A 226 -0.32 12.37 -17.10
CA ILE A 226 0.28 11.57 -16.02
C ILE A 226 -0.43 10.20 -15.89
N LEU A 227 -1.76 10.19 -16.02
CA LEU A 227 -2.52 8.95 -16.04
C LEU A 227 -2.21 8.11 -17.28
N GLN A 228 -1.99 8.75 -18.43
CA GLN A 228 -1.59 8.06 -19.64
C GLN A 228 -0.23 7.38 -19.48
N GLU A 229 0.75 8.09 -18.90
CA GLU A 229 2.05 7.54 -18.55
C GLU A 229 1.93 6.33 -17.60
N ALA A 230 1.04 6.40 -16.61
CA ALA A 230 0.78 5.29 -15.69
C ALA A 230 0.20 4.05 -16.39
N ILE A 231 -0.71 4.24 -17.35
CA ILE A 231 -1.29 3.14 -18.14
C ILE A 231 -0.24 2.50 -19.04
N ASP A 232 0.59 3.31 -19.69
CA ASP A 232 1.60 2.81 -20.63
C ASP A 232 2.69 1.97 -19.92
N MET A 233 2.85 2.12 -18.60
CA MET A 233 3.69 1.23 -17.78
C MET A 233 3.09 -0.17 -17.52
N GLY A 234 1.77 -0.36 -17.69
CA GLY A 234 1.12 -1.67 -17.60
C GLY A 234 1.13 -2.34 -16.21
N VAL A 235 1.38 -1.59 -15.14
CA VAL A 235 1.40 -2.09 -13.75
C VAL A 235 0.21 -1.52 -12.98
N ASP A 236 -0.71 -2.42 -12.58
CA ASP A 236 -1.98 -2.13 -11.89
C ASP A 236 -2.89 -1.16 -12.66
N GLU A 237 -3.38 -1.63 -13.81
CA GLU A 237 -4.21 -0.88 -14.75
C GLU A 237 -5.59 -0.49 -14.16
N THR A 238 -6.00 -1.09 -13.04
CA THR A 238 -7.37 -0.96 -12.51
C THR A 238 -7.73 0.49 -12.16
N PHE A 239 -6.83 1.26 -11.53
CA PHE A 239 -7.08 2.66 -11.18
C PHE A 239 -6.99 3.59 -12.40
N SER A 240 -5.90 3.52 -13.18
CA SER A 240 -5.67 4.42 -14.31
C SER A 240 -6.67 4.18 -15.47
N LEU A 241 -7.08 2.93 -15.72
CA LEU A 241 -8.15 2.60 -16.66
C LEU A 241 -9.52 3.09 -16.17
N SER A 242 -9.81 3.00 -14.87
CA SER A 242 -11.09 3.49 -14.32
C SER A 242 -11.25 4.99 -14.50
N ILE A 243 -10.17 5.77 -14.35
CA ILE A 243 -10.17 7.22 -14.55
C ILE A 243 -10.27 7.55 -16.04
N ARG A 244 -9.52 6.87 -16.91
CA ARG A 244 -9.56 7.10 -18.37
C ARG A 244 -10.90 6.71 -18.99
N LEU A 245 -11.58 5.68 -18.49
CA LEU A 245 -12.96 5.37 -18.88
C LEU A 245 -13.95 6.50 -18.49
N GLY A 246 -13.67 7.19 -17.38
CA GLY A 246 -14.37 8.42 -16.98
C GLY A 246 -14.08 9.59 -17.93
N MET A 247 -12.84 9.72 -18.43
CA MET A 247 -12.44 10.77 -19.38
C MET A 247 -13.02 10.55 -20.79
N ILE A 248 -13.05 9.31 -21.30
CA ILE A 248 -13.49 8.97 -22.68
C ILE A 248 -14.99 9.24 -22.92
N ARG A 249 -15.82 9.30 -21.87
CA ARG A 249 -17.28 9.39 -22.03
C ARG A 249 -17.90 10.78 -21.90
N GLY A 250 -17.12 11.85 -21.74
CA GLY A 250 -17.64 13.22 -21.87
C GLY A 250 -18.87 13.51 -21.00
N ALA A 251 -18.75 13.39 -19.67
CA ALA A 251 -19.84 13.71 -18.76
C ALA A 251 -19.97 15.22 -18.58
N THR A 252 -21.05 15.78 -19.13
CA THR A 252 -21.46 17.18 -18.95
C THR A 252 -22.09 17.46 -17.59
N ASN A 253 -22.26 16.47 -16.68
CA ASN A 253 -22.74 16.70 -15.31
C ASN A 253 -22.18 15.72 -14.26
N MET A 254 -22.00 16.28 -13.06
CA MET A 254 -21.27 15.77 -11.89
C MET A 254 -21.90 14.56 -11.18
N LEU A 255 -23.15 14.16 -11.49
CA LEU A 255 -23.92 13.19 -10.69
C LEU A 255 -23.77 11.72 -11.18
N ASP A 256 -23.64 11.50 -12.49
CA ASP A 256 -23.60 10.15 -13.07
C ASP A 256 -22.20 9.52 -13.01
N ALA A 257 -21.15 10.35 -13.06
CA ALA A 257 -19.77 9.93 -12.79
C ALA A 257 -19.59 9.44 -11.34
N LYS A 258 -20.32 10.06 -10.40
CA LYS A 258 -20.31 9.71 -8.96
C LYS A 258 -21.00 8.38 -8.68
N GLN A 259 -22.10 8.08 -9.37
CA GLN A 259 -22.82 6.82 -9.19
C GLN A 259 -22.07 5.63 -9.78
N PHE A 260 -21.36 5.78 -10.91
CA PHE A 260 -20.70 4.67 -11.59
C PHE A 260 -19.32 4.30 -10.99
N ALA A 261 -18.53 5.29 -10.54
CA ALA A 261 -17.31 5.04 -9.76
C ALA A 261 -17.61 4.31 -8.45
N ALA A 262 -18.79 4.53 -7.86
CA ALA A 262 -19.27 3.82 -6.69
C ALA A 262 -19.77 2.38 -6.98
N THR A 263 -20.15 2.04 -8.22
CA THR A 263 -20.79 0.73 -8.51
C THR A 263 -19.83 -0.35 -9.00
N LYS A 264 -18.66 -0.02 -9.58
CA LYS A 264 -17.71 -1.05 -10.05
C LYS A 264 -16.45 -1.20 -9.19
N PHE A 265 -16.10 -0.19 -8.40
CA PHE A 265 -14.91 -0.23 -7.52
C PHE A 265 -15.17 -0.94 -6.19
N VAL A 266 -16.44 -1.11 -5.80
CA VAL A 266 -16.84 -1.81 -4.56
C VAL A 266 -16.63 -3.34 -4.65
N LEU A 267 -16.37 -3.91 -5.84
CA LEU A 267 -16.55 -5.34 -6.03
C LEU A 267 -15.30 -6.19 -6.35
N GLU A 268 -14.18 -5.69 -6.88
CA GLU A 268 -13.27 -6.63 -7.57
C GLU A 268 -11.74 -6.54 -7.39
N ASP A 269 -11.11 -5.60 -6.66
CA ASP A 269 -9.63 -5.64 -6.60
C ASP A 269 -9.04 -5.19 -5.26
N ARG A 270 -8.72 -6.18 -4.41
CA ARG A 270 -7.98 -6.03 -3.14
C ARG A 270 -6.48 -6.32 -3.39
N SER A 271 -5.77 -5.46 -4.11
CA SER A 271 -4.30 -5.52 -4.20
C SER A 271 -3.65 -4.80 -3.01
N VAL A 272 -2.49 -5.30 -2.56
CA VAL A 272 -1.89 -5.01 -1.24
C VAL A 272 -0.64 -4.14 -1.33
N LEU A 273 -0.50 -3.31 -0.29
CA LEU A 273 0.64 -2.48 0.14
C LEU A 273 0.65 -1.02 -0.38
N LEU A 274 0.47 -0.11 0.59
CA LEU A 274 0.60 1.35 0.55
C LEU A 274 -0.18 2.19 -0.48
N THR A 275 -1.13 1.64 -1.27
CA THR A 275 -1.83 2.43 -2.32
C THR A 275 -3.35 2.32 -2.36
N THR A 276 -3.92 1.12 -2.25
CA THR A 276 -5.34 0.87 -2.57
C THR A 276 -6.32 1.55 -1.63
N ALA A 277 -5.99 1.55 -0.34
CA ALA A 277 -6.63 2.27 0.74
C ALA A 277 -7.05 3.72 0.46
N LEU A 278 -6.09 4.47 -0.09
CA LEU A 278 -6.25 5.89 -0.31
C LEU A 278 -6.82 6.20 -1.66
N GLN A 279 -6.65 5.33 -2.65
CA GLN A 279 -7.39 5.39 -3.89
C GLN A 279 -8.90 5.24 -3.63
N GLU A 280 -9.34 4.24 -2.83
CA GLU A 280 -10.76 4.06 -2.48
C GLU A 280 -11.37 5.28 -1.77
N ARG A 281 -10.60 5.92 -0.88
CA ARG A 281 -11.08 7.03 -0.06
C ARG A 281 -10.92 8.40 -0.70
N LEU A 282 -9.98 8.58 -1.61
CA LEU A 282 -9.95 9.73 -2.52
C LEU A 282 -11.15 9.68 -3.45
N ILE A 283 -11.49 8.50 -4.00
CA ILE A 283 -12.69 8.32 -4.82
C ILE A 283 -13.96 8.67 -4.02
N ARG A 284 -14.07 8.25 -2.75
CA ARG A 284 -15.19 8.65 -1.86
C ARG A 284 -15.23 10.15 -1.51
N TYR A 285 -14.06 10.77 -1.37
CA TYR A 285 -13.94 12.21 -1.08
C TYR A 285 -14.27 13.07 -2.32
N ILE A 286 -13.75 12.69 -3.49
CA ILE A 286 -14.03 13.32 -4.80
C ILE A 286 -15.50 13.11 -5.22
N SER A 287 -16.13 11.99 -4.80
CA SER A 287 -17.56 11.73 -5.06
C SER A 287 -18.53 12.47 -4.13
N GLY A 288 -18.05 13.20 -3.11
CA GLY A 288 -18.89 14.08 -2.27
C GLY A 288 -19.88 13.38 -1.33
N ASN A 289 -19.78 12.06 -1.12
CA ASN A 289 -20.62 11.36 -0.16
C ASN A 289 -20.05 11.49 1.26
N ASN A 290 -20.31 12.63 1.90
CA ASN A 290 -20.49 12.67 3.35
C ASN A 290 -21.83 12.00 3.66
N VAL A 291 -21.86 10.67 3.69
CA VAL A 291 -22.98 9.93 4.26
C VAL A 291 -22.47 9.21 5.48
N VAL A 292 -22.83 9.78 6.63
CA VAL A 292 -22.89 9.12 7.94
C VAL A 292 -23.55 7.76 7.74
N TRP A 293 -22.85 6.67 8.06
CA TRP A 293 -23.21 5.53 8.92
C TRP A 293 -22.03 4.56 8.94
#